data_AF-A0A7C1PTY3-F1
#
_entry.id   AF-A0A7C1PTY3-F1
#
_cell.length_a   1.000
_cell.length_b   1.000
_cell.length_c   1.000
_cell.angle_alpha   90.00
_cell.angle_beta   90.00
_cell.angle_gamma   90.00
#
_symmetry.space_group_name_H-M   'P 1'
#
loop_
_entity.id
_entity.type
_entity.pdbx_description
1 polymer ?
#
loop_
_entity_poly.entity_id
_entity_poly.type
_entity_poly.pdbx_seq_one_letter_code
_entity_poly.pdbx_strand_id
1 'polypeptide(L)'
;MNAFKLKSDFKPRGSQPEAIKKLVKGLERGERFQTLLGVTGSGKTFTMANVIEAVQRPTLVFAHNKTLAAQLYNEFTEFFPDNRVEYFVSYYDYYQPESYLPQKDQYIEKDAAVNPKIEMLRLSATASLMSRRDTIVVASVSCIYGLGNPENFQRLGFELQVGERVKRNDLLRRLVDVQYERNDLDLAPGRFRVKGGTIDIVPGYYNNIIRVELFGDTVERIREIDKVTGELVEEFKYYFVYPARHFVIADSEKQSAIDSIRAELEKRLPELDLL
;
A
#
# COMPACT_ATOMS: atom_id res chain seq x y z
N MET A 1 1.62 15.93 -13.79
CA MET A 1 1.52 14.47 -13.62
C MET A 1 2.89 13.88 -13.85
N ASN A 2 3.36 13.00 -12.98
CA ASN A 2 4.67 12.38 -13.12
C ASN A 2 4.61 11.30 -14.21
N ALA A 3 5.64 11.26 -15.07
CA ALA A 3 5.77 10.29 -16.16
C ALA A 3 6.77 9.20 -15.77
N PHE A 4 6.56 7.97 -16.25
CA PHE A 4 7.57 6.92 -16.16
C PHE A 4 8.82 7.34 -16.91
N LYS A 5 9.98 7.15 -16.27
CA LYS A 5 11.31 7.44 -16.82
C LYS A 5 12.22 6.24 -16.59
N LEU A 6 12.49 5.49 -17.65
CA LEU A 6 13.40 4.37 -17.63
C LEU A 6 14.85 4.89 -17.56
N LYS A 7 15.57 4.52 -16.50
CA LYS A 7 17.01 4.74 -16.38
C LYS A 7 17.73 3.41 -16.60
N SER A 8 18.59 3.37 -17.62
CA SER A 8 19.42 2.21 -17.90
C SER A 8 20.60 2.60 -18.80
N ASP A 9 21.76 1.98 -18.56
CA ASP A 9 22.91 2.06 -19.47
C ASP A 9 22.72 1.17 -20.71
N PHE A 10 21.71 0.29 -20.68
CA PHE A 10 21.40 -0.61 -21.79
C PHE A 10 20.48 0.08 -22.79
N LYS A 11 20.68 -0.25 -24.07
CA LYS A 11 19.72 0.04 -25.14
C LYS A 11 19.05 -1.27 -25.59
N PRO A 12 17.78 -1.27 -26.00
CA PRO A 12 17.15 -2.46 -26.57
C PRO A 12 17.99 -3.06 -27.70
N ARG A 13 18.28 -4.36 -27.63
CA ARG A 13 19.14 -5.08 -28.60
C ARG A 13 18.47 -6.38 -29.05
N GLY A 14 18.99 -6.96 -30.15
CA GLY A 14 18.46 -8.21 -30.71
C GLY A 14 17.00 -8.08 -31.11
N SER A 15 16.13 -8.98 -30.62
CA SER A 15 14.69 -8.98 -30.90
C SER A 15 13.87 -8.00 -30.03
N GLN A 16 14.48 -7.36 -29.03
CA GLN A 16 13.77 -6.47 -28.10
C GLN A 16 13.11 -5.26 -28.80
N PRO A 17 13.78 -4.50 -29.71
CA PRO A 17 13.16 -3.33 -30.33
C PRO A 17 11.87 -3.66 -31.08
N GLU A 18 11.85 -4.79 -31.80
CA GLU A 18 10.67 -5.22 -32.54
C GLU A 18 9.55 -5.69 -31.59
N ALA A 19 9.91 -6.43 -30.53
CA ALA A 19 8.95 -6.88 -29.52
C ALA A 19 8.27 -5.70 -28.81
N ILE A 20 9.06 -4.70 -28.38
CA ILE A 20 8.55 -3.46 -27.75
C ILE A 20 7.58 -2.77 -28.70
N LYS A 21 7.99 -2.54 -29.96
CA LYS A 21 7.16 -1.87 -30.97
C LYS A 21 5.84 -2.61 -31.21
N LYS A 22 5.85 -3.94 -31.27
CA LYS A 22 4.63 -4.75 -31.46
C LYS A 22 3.68 -4.63 -30.26
N LEU A 23 4.21 -4.76 -29.04
CA LEU A 23 3.42 -4.68 -27.80
C LEU A 23 2.78 -3.31 -27.61
N VAL A 24 3.56 -2.24 -27.81
CA VAL A 24 3.07 -0.85 -27.73
C VAL A 24 1.96 -0.62 -28.74
N LYS A 25 2.15 -0.99 -30.01
CA LYS A 25 1.12 -0.85 -31.03
C LYS A 25 -0.14 -1.66 -30.74
N GLY A 26 -0.01 -2.85 -30.16
CA GLY A 26 -1.17 -3.66 -29.74
C GLY A 26 -1.97 -2.95 -28.65
N LEU A 27 -1.28 -2.35 -27.67
CA LEU A 27 -1.94 -1.57 -26.61
C LEU A 27 -2.63 -0.32 -27.16
N GLU A 28 -2.01 0.39 -28.10
CA GLU A 28 -2.60 1.55 -28.80
C GLU A 28 -3.85 1.17 -29.61
N ARG A 29 -3.87 -0.04 -30.18
CA ARG A 29 -5.05 -0.60 -30.87
C ARG A 29 -6.15 -1.08 -29.93
N GLY A 30 -5.93 -1.05 -28.61
CA GLY A 30 -6.88 -1.54 -27.62
C GLY A 30 -6.92 -3.06 -27.48
N GLU A 31 -5.87 -3.78 -27.89
CA GLU A 31 -5.79 -5.23 -27.72
C GLU A 31 -5.74 -5.60 -26.24
N ARG A 32 -6.75 -6.36 -25.80
CA ARG A 32 -6.90 -6.77 -24.40
C ARG A 32 -5.87 -7.82 -23.97
N PHE A 33 -5.48 -8.72 -24.89
CA PHE A 33 -4.57 -9.83 -24.61
C PHE A 33 -3.44 -9.84 -25.61
N GLN A 34 -2.21 -9.85 -25.11
CA GLN A 34 -0.99 -9.96 -25.91
C GLN A 34 -0.01 -10.89 -25.19
N THR A 35 0.85 -11.57 -25.95
CA THR A 35 1.81 -12.53 -25.39
C THR A 35 3.21 -12.23 -25.88
N LEU A 36 4.11 -11.96 -24.95
CA LEU A 36 5.55 -11.86 -25.22
C LEU A 36 6.18 -13.25 -25.12
N LEU A 37 6.38 -13.92 -26.25
CA LEU A 37 7.10 -15.19 -26.31
C LEU A 37 8.62 -14.92 -26.28
N GLY A 38 9.21 -14.87 -25.08
CA GLY A 38 10.63 -14.61 -24.87
C GLY A 38 11.37 -15.79 -24.25
N VAL A 39 12.47 -16.22 -24.86
CA VAL A 39 13.36 -17.25 -24.30
C VAL A 39 13.97 -16.81 -22.96
N THR A 40 14.45 -17.76 -22.15
CA THR A 40 15.15 -17.45 -20.90
C THR A 40 16.41 -16.63 -21.20
N GLY A 41 16.68 -15.60 -20.37
CA GLY A 41 17.84 -14.72 -20.57
C GLY A 41 17.67 -13.63 -21.64
N SER A 42 16.52 -13.54 -22.34
CA SER A 42 16.32 -12.54 -23.40
C SER A 42 16.07 -11.10 -22.91
N GLY A 43 16.15 -10.84 -21.60
CA GLY A 43 15.85 -9.51 -21.01
C GLY A 43 14.35 -9.17 -21.07
N LYS A 44 13.48 -10.09 -20.66
CA LYS A 44 12.01 -9.88 -20.65
C LYS A 44 11.59 -8.70 -19.78
N THR A 45 12.17 -8.54 -18.58
CA THR A 45 11.85 -7.41 -17.70
C THR A 45 12.21 -6.08 -18.35
N PHE A 46 13.40 -5.96 -18.94
CA PHE A 46 13.81 -4.74 -19.64
C PHE A 46 12.91 -4.43 -20.86
N THR A 47 12.49 -5.47 -21.59
CA THR A 47 11.48 -5.32 -22.66
C THR A 47 10.19 -4.73 -22.12
N MET A 48 9.66 -5.27 -21.02
CA MET A 48 8.44 -4.75 -20.39
C MET A 48 8.61 -3.36 -19.78
N ALA A 49 9.78 -3.03 -19.23
CA ALA A 49 10.09 -1.69 -18.74
C ALA A 49 10.01 -0.64 -19.87
N ASN A 50 10.59 -0.93 -21.05
CA ASN A 50 10.45 -0.06 -22.22
C ASN A 50 8.98 0.07 -22.68
N VAL A 51 8.18 -1.01 -22.60
CA VAL A 51 6.75 -0.94 -22.91
C VAL A 51 6.01 -0.04 -21.92
N ILE A 52 6.27 -0.17 -20.61
CA ILE A 52 5.65 0.65 -19.57
C ILE A 52 5.99 2.13 -19.76
N GLU A 53 7.26 2.46 -20.01
CA GLU A 53 7.69 3.82 -20.32
C GLU A 53 7.02 4.36 -21.59
N ALA A 54 6.90 3.55 -22.65
CA ALA A 54 6.27 4.01 -23.89
C ALA A 54 4.77 4.32 -23.71
N VAL A 55 4.04 3.52 -22.94
CA VAL A 55 2.58 3.64 -22.82
C VAL A 55 2.12 4.53 -21.66
N GLN A 56 2.99 4.82 -20.69
CA GLN A 56 2.70 5.74 -19.58
C GLN A 56 1.44 5.39 -18.76
N ARG A 57 1.27 4.10 -18.42
CA ARG A 57 0.11 3.59 -17.67
C ARG A 57 0.52 2.93 -16.35
N PRO A 58 -0.20 3.18 -15.23
CA PRO A 58 -0.02 2.40 -14.01
C PRO A 58 -0.11 0.91 -14.32
N THR A 59 0.83 0.12 -13.81
CA THR A 59 1.01 -1.26 -14.24
C THR A 59 1.05 -2.21 -13.04
N LEU A 60 0.25 -3.27 -13.10
CA LEU A 60 0.33 -4.41 -12.17
C LEU A 60 1.16 -5.52 -12.81
N VAL A 61 2.26 -5.89 -12.17
CA VAL A 61 3.09 -7.03 -12.55
C VAL A 61 2.76 -8.19 -11.63
N PHE A 62 2.16 -9.24 -12.18
CA PHE A 62 1.71 -10.39 -11.41
C PHE A 62 2.72 -11.54 -11.47
N ALA A 63 3.21 -11.97 -10.31
CA ALA A 63 4.16 -13.07 -10.17
C ALA A 63 3.55 -14.22 -9.36
N HIS A 64 3.85 -15.46 -9.77
CA HIS A 64 3.26 -16.65 -9.17
C HIS A 64 3.88 -17.06 -7.83
N ASN A 65 5.02 -16.48 -7.43
CA ASN A 65 5.65 -16.73 -6.14
C ASN A 65 6.35 -15.47 -5.59
N LYS A 66 6.65 -15.45 -4.28
CA LYS A 66 7.28 -14.31 -3.60
C LYS A 66 8.72 -14.06 -4.07
N THR A 67 9.47 -15.10 -4.44
CA THR A 67 10.87 -14.97 -4.87
C THR A 67 10.99 -14.20 -6.18
N LEU A 68 10.22 -14.59 -7.19
CA LEU A 68 10.16 -13.90 -8.48
C LEU A 68 9.58 -12.49 -8.31
N ALA A 69 8.56 -12.31 -7.46
CA ALA A 69 8.03 -10.99 -7.16
C ALA A 69 9.11 -10.05 -6.60
N ALA A 70 9.92 -10.53 -5.66
CA ALA A 70 11.02 -9.75 -5.09
C ALA A 70 12.10 -9.42 -6.13
N GLN A 71 12.46 -10.37 -7.01
CA GLN A 71 13.39 -10.14 -8.11
C GLN A 71 12.88 -9.05 -9.06
N LEU A 72 11.63 -9.16 -9.52
CA LEU A 72 11.02 -8.19 -10.41
C LEU A 72 10.88 -6.82 -9.74
N TYR A 73 10.53 -6.77 -8.45
CA TYR A 73 10.48 -5.52 -7.69
C TYR A 73 11.84 -4.81 -7.67
N ASN A 74 12.93 -5.54 -7.41
CA ASN A 74 14.27 -4.96 -7.43
C ASN A 74 14.66 -4.48 -8.84
N GLU A 75 14.46 -5.31 -9.87
CA GLU A 75 14.76 -4.94 -11.26
C GLU A 75 13.98 -3.70 -11.71
N PHE A 76 12.67 -3.64 -11.43
CA PHE A 76 11.87 -2.45 -11.75
C PHE A 76 12.29 -1.22 -10.95
N THR A 77 12.70 -1.38 -9.69
CA THR A 77 13.20 -0.27 -8.86
C THR A 77 14.48 0.31 -9.46
N GLU A 78 15.40 -0.53 -9.93
CA GLU A 78 16.62 -0.10 -10.63
C GLU A 78 16.30 0.60 -11.96
N PHE A 79 15.31 0.10 -12.71
CA PHE A 79 14.89 0.69 -13.97
C PHE A 79 14.12 2.01 -13.81
N PHE A 80 13.39 2.20 -12.71
CA PHE A 80 12.52 3.35 -12.48
C PHE A 80 12.77 4.03 -11.12
N PRO A 81 14.00 4.50 -10.84
CA PRO A 81 14.37 5.02 -9.53
C PRO A 81 13.67 6.35 -9.17
N ASP A 82 13.14 7.06 -10.17
CA ASP A 82 12.42 8.33 -9.98
C ASP A 82 10.89 8.15 -9.93
N ASN A 83 10.39 6.92 -10.11
CA ASN A 83 8.96 6.60 -10.09
C ASN A 83 8.61 5.70 -8.89
N ARG A 84 7.33 5.40 -8.70
CA ARG A 84 6.88 4.52 -7.62
C ARG A 84 6.87 3.07 -8.09
N VAL A 85 7.83 2.29 -7.62
CA VAL A 85 7.82 0.83 -7.72
C VAL A 85 7.44 0.28 -6.37
N GLU A 86 6.36 -0.49 -6.33
CA GLU A 86 5.67 -0.90 -5.10
C GLU A 86 5.58 -2.43 -5.02
N TYR A 87 5.49 -2.94 -3.80
CA TYR A 87 5.51 -4.39 -3.54
C TYR A 87 4.24 -4.84 -2.79
N PHE A 88 3.50 -5.77 -3.39
CA PHE A 88 2.20 -6.21 -2.86
C PHE A 88 2.07 -7.74 -2.80
N VAL A 89 2.55 -8.33 -1.71
CA VAL A 89 2.42 -9.78 -1.45
C VAL A 89 1.74 -10.04 -0.11
N SER A 90 1.46 -11.30 0.21
CA SER A 90 0.99 -11.65 1.55
C SER A 90 2.01 -11.19 2.60
N TYR A 91 1.52 -10.37 3.52
CA TYR A 91 2.24 -9.90 4.70
C TYR A 91 2.39 -10.94 5.81
N TYR A 92 1.91 -12.17 5.62
CA TYR A 92 2.14 -13.23 6.59
C TYR A 92 3.48 -13.91 6.31
N ASP A 93 4.33 -13.98 7.34
CA ASP A 93 5.51 -14.86 7.37
C ASP A 93 5.07 -16.31 7.59
N TYR A 94 4.05 -16.50 8.43
CA TYR A 94 3.38 -17.77 8.67
C TYR A 94 1.87 -17.55 8.71
N TYR A 95 1.10 -18.48 8.13
CA TYR A 95 -0.35 -18.44 8.14
C TYR A 95 -0.96 -19.85 8.16
N GLN A 96 -1.74 -20.13 9.18
CA GLN A 96 -2.62 -21.28 9.28
C GLN A 96 -4.08 -20.77 9.22
N PRO A 97 -4.86 -21.19 8.21
CA PRO A 97 -6.26 -20.84 8.16
C PRO A 97 -7.04 -21.57 9.26
N GLU A 98 -8.08 -20.90 9.77
CA GLU A 98 -9.11 -21.57 10.55
C GLU A 98 -9.76 -22.66 9.70
N SER A 99 -9.91 -23.85 10.25
CA SER A 99 -10.58 -24.95 9.56
C SER A 99 -11.12 -25.98 10.55
N TYR A 100 -12.10 -26.75 10.11
CA TYR A 100 -12.63 -27.89 10.85
C TYR A 100 -12.45 -29.15 10.00
N LEU A 101 -11.93 -30.22 10.59
CA LEU A 101 -11.68 -31.51 9.96
C LEU A 101 -12.72 -32.54 10.43
N PRO A 102 -13.80 -32.78 9.65
CA PRO A 102 -14.91 -33.64 10.11
C PRO A 102 -14.49 -35.08 10.41
N GLN A 103 -13.53 -35.62 9.66
CA GLN A 103 -13.05 -37.00 9.83
C GLN A 103 -12.38 -37.23 11.19
N LYS A 104 -11.88 -36.17 11.82
CA LYS A 104 -11.16 -36.23 13.10
C LYS A 104 -11.90 -35.50 14.22
N ASP A 105 -13.06 -34.91 13.92
CA ASP A 105 -13.76 -33.98 14.82
C ASP A 105 -12.78 -32.96 15.43
N GLN A 106 -11.97 -32.34 14.57
CA GLN A 106 -10.88 -31.47 15.00
C GLN A 106 -11.06 -30.07 14.44
N TYR A 107 -11.21 -29.10 15.33
CA TYR A 107 -11.10 -27.68 15.02
C TYR A 107 -9.63 -27.25 15.05
N ILE A 108 -9.22 -26.50 14.03
CA ILE A 108 -7.89 -25.94 13.87
C ILE A 108 -8.06 -24.42 13.93
N GLU A 109 -7.55 -23.83 15.01
CA GLU A 109 -7.54 -22.39 15.19
C GLU A 109 -6.67 -21.70 14.13
N LYS A 110 -7.09 -20.47 13.79
CA LYS A 110 -6.25 -19.57 13.01
C LYS A 110 -5.02 -19.21 13.83
N ASP A 111 -3.85 -19.39 13.22
CA ASP A 111 -2.59 -18.88 13.74
C ASP A 111 -1.83 -18.15 12.62
N ALA A 112 -1.23 -17.01 12.92
CA ALA A 112 -0.56 -16.21 11.91
C ALA A 112 0.49 -15.27 12.50
N ALA A 113 1.60 -15.11 11.77
CA ALA A 113 2.64 -14.14 12.07
C ALA A 113 2.69 -13.09 10.94
N VAL A 114 2.42 -11.82 11.29
CA VAL A 114 2.47 -10.70 10.36
C VAL A 114 3.88 -10.12 10.29
N ASN A 115 4.33 -9.82 9.08
CA ASN A 115 5.55 -9.10 8.79
C ASN A 115 5.26 -7.59 8.64
N PRO A 116 5.68 -6.74 9.60
CA PRO A 116 5.35 -5.32 9.58
C PRO A 116 5.93 -4.58 8.37
N LYS A 117 7.10 -5.02 7.86
CA LYS A 117 7.72 -4.41 6.68
C LYS A 117 6.91 -4.68 5.42
N ILE A 118 6.40 -5.90 5.24
CA ILE A 118 5.54 -6.21 4.09
C ILE A 118 4.18 -5.52 4.22
N GLU A 119 3.63 -5.40 5.42
CA GLU A 119 2.41 -4.62 5.65
C GLU A 119 2.57 -3.16 5.23
N MET A 120 3.67 -2.52 5.64
CA MET A 120 4.00 -1.16 5.23
C MET A 120 4.12 -1.03 3.70
N LEU A 121 4.80 -1.97 3.04
CA LEU A 121 4.92 -1.97 1.58
C LEU A 121 3.57 -2.12 0.87
N ARG A 122 2.64 -2.92 1.42
CA ARG A 122 1.28 -3.02 0.89
C ARG A 122 0.51 -1.70 1.03
N LEU A 123 0.67 -1.02 2.16
CA LEU A 123 0.05 0.29 2.40
C LEU A 123 0.65 1.35 1.46
N SER A 124 1.97 1.32 1.25
CA SER A 124 2.69 2.13 0.25
C SER A 124 2.11 1.94 -1.14
N ALA A 125 1.93 0.69 -1.58
CA ALA A 125 1.35 0.39 -2.89
C ALA A 125 -0.02 1.04 -3.10
N THR A 126 -0.91 0.92 -2.11
CA THR A 126 -2.25 1.50 -2.19
C THR A 126 -2.24 3.02 -2.12
N ALA A 127 -1.42 3.62 -1.26
CA ALA A 127 -1.29 5.08 -1.16
C ALA A 127 -0.69 5.69 -2.45
N SER A 128 0.29 5.02 -3.05
CA SER A 128 0.89 5.41 -4.32
C SER A 128 -0.13 5.40 -5.46
N LEU A 129 -0.97 4.37 -5.55
CA LEU A 129 -2.04 4.29 -6.56
C LEU A 129 -3.09 5.42 -6.43
N MET A 130 -3.35 5.91 -5.21
CA MET A 130 -4.30 7.01 -4.98
C MET A 130 -3.71 8.38 -5.30
N SER A 131 -2.40 8.54 -5.12
CA SER A 131 -1.73 9.84 -5.23
C SER A 131 -1.06 10.08 -6.58
N ARG A 132 -0.70 9.02 -7.32
CA ARG A 132 0.18 9.11 -8.49
C ARG A 132 -0.22 8.13 -9.60
N ARG A 133 0.14 8.46 -10.84
CA ARG A 133 -0.08 7.60 -12.03
C ARG A 133 1.18 6.85 -12.46
N ASP A 134 2.36 7.28 -12.04
CA ASP A 134 3.64 6.64 -12.33
C ASP A 134 3.96 5.53 -11.32
N THR A 135 3.03 4.58 -11.18
CA THR A 135 3.11 3.48 -10.20
C THR A 135 3.13 2.11 -10.88
N ILE A 136 4.17 1.33 -10.58
CA ILE A 136 4.28 -0.10 -10.90
C ILE A 136 4.08 -0.88 -9.61
N VAL A 137 3.11 -1.78 -9.56
CA VAL A 137 2.91 -2.67 -8.41
C VAL A 137 3.34 -4.08 -8.81
N VAL A 138 4.37 -4.60 -8.15
CA VAL A 138 4.76 -6.01 -8.29
C VAL A 138 4.06 -6.82 -7.21
N ALA A 139 3.19 -7.74 -7.62
CA ALA A 139 2.28 -8.44 -6.73
C ALA A 139 2.28 -9.95 -6.89
N SER A 140 1.90 -10.65 -5.81
CA SER A 140 1.51 -12.06 -5.87
C SER A 140 -0.01 -12.20 -6.03
N VAL A 141 -0.52 -13.44 -5.99
CA VAL A 141 -1.96 -13.76 -5.85
C VAL A 141 -2.67 -12.96 -4.77
N SER A 142 -1.95 -12.36 -3.81
CA SER A 142 -2.56 -11.46 -2.83
C SER A 142 -3.34 -10.29 -3.44
N CYS A 143 -3.07 -9.86 -4.68
CA CYS A 143 -3.80 -8.75 -5.31
C CYS A 143 -5.25 -9.10 -5.69
N ILE A 144 -5.66 -10.37 -5.60
CA ILE A 144 -7.05 -10.78 -5.87
C ILE A 144 -7.84 -11.06 -4.57
N TYR A 145 -7.18 -10.96 -3.40
CA TYR A 145 -7.84 -11.09 -2.11
C TYR A 145 -8.51 -9.78 -1.70
N GLY A 146 -9.49 -9.89 -0.80
CA GLY A 146 -10.23 -8.75 -0.28
C GLY A 146 -9.33 -7.66 0.31
N LEU A 147 -9.72 -6.42 0.06
CA LEU A 147 -9.12 -5.21 0.62
C LEU A 147 -10.24 -4.26 1.01
N GLY A 148 -9.97 -3.29 1.88
CA GLY A 148 -10.94 -2.24 2.19
C GLY A 148 -11.36 -1.44 0.95
N ASN A 149 -12.54 -0.84 1.00
CA ASN A 149 -13.05 -0.02 -0.10
C ASN A 149 -12.08 1.17 -0.37
N PRO A 150 -11.55 1.31 -1.60
CA PRO A 150 -10.69 2.42 -2.00
C PRO A 150 -11.24 3.81 -1.66
N GLU A 151 -12.55 4.02 -1.87
CA GLU A 151 -13.20 5.31 -1.60
C GLU A 151 -13.21 5.61 -0.10
N ASN A 152 -13.42 4.59 0.75
CA ASN A 152 -13.34 4.74 2.20
C ASN A 152 -11.90 5.05 2.63
N PHE A 153 -10.92 4.34 2.08
CA PHE A 153 -9.51 4.59 2.39
C PHE A 153 -9.09 6.03 2.05
N GLN A 154 -9.54 6.55 0.91
CA GLN A 154 -9.28 7.93 0.50
C GLN A 154 -10.04 8.95 1.36
N ARG A 155 -11.32 8.71 1.64
CA ARG A 155 -12.20 9.63 2.39
C ARG A 155 -11.82 9.76 3.86
N LEU A 156 -11.36 8.66 4.48
CA LEU A 156 -11.00 8.65 5.89
C LEU A 156 -9.66 9.34 6.14
N GLY A 157 -8.75 9.32 5.17
CA GLY A 157 -7.53 10.12 5.23
C GLY A 157 -7.84 11.62 5.29
N PHE A 158 -6.82 12.39 5.65
CA PHE A 158 -7.01 13.83 5.79
C PHE A 158 -5.77 14.66 5.48
N GLU A 159 -6.01 15.89 5.01
CA GLU A 159 -4.95 16.86 4.76
C GLU A 159 -4.58 17.62 6.04
N LEU A 160 -3.28 17.87 6.16
CA LEU A 160 -2.66 18.83 7.06
C LEU A 160 -2.04 19.95 6.23
N GLN A 161 -2.30 21.20 6.57
CA GLN A 161 -1.82 22.35 5.83
C GLN A 161 -1.13 23.36 6.75
N VAL A 162 0.04 23.86 6.34
CA VAL A 162 0.73 24.94 7.05
C VAL A 162 -0.17 26.18 7.08
N GLY A 163 -0.37 26.75 8.27
CA GLY A 163 -1.24 27.89 8.53
C GLY A 163 -2.68 27.54 8.90
N GLU A 164 -3.09 26.26 8.81
CA GLU A 164 -4.43 25.88 9.25
C GLU A 164 -4.57 25.96 10.77
N ARG A 165 -5.79 26.25 11.25
CA ARG A 165 -6.11 26.16 12.67
C ARG A 165 -6.61 24.77 13.02
N VAL A 166 -5.86 24.06 13.86
CA VAL A 166 -6.23 22.75 14.39
C VAL A 166 -5.80 22.67 15.86
N LYS A 167 -6.75 22.32 16.73
CA LYS A 167 -6.43 22.04 18.13
C LYS A 167 -5.63 20.75 18.18
N ARG A 168 -4.57 20.75 18.98
CA ARG A 168 -3.71 19.57 19.16
C ARG A 168 -4.51 18.29 19.42
N ASN A 169 -5.43 18.32 20.39
CA ASN A 169 -6.21 17.14 20.76
C ASN A 169 -7.15 16.65 19.65
N ASP A 170 -7.64 17.54 18.80
CA ASP A 170 -8.50 17.16 17.67
C ASP A 170 -7.66 16.49 16.57
N LEU A 171 -6.43 16.95 16.33
CA LEU A 171 -5.49 16.25 15.46
C LEU A 171 -5.14 14.85 16.00
N LEU A 172 -4.91 14.70 17.32
CA LEU A 172 -4.64 13.37 17.89
C LEU A 172 -5.84 12.42 17.72
N ARG A 173 -7.08 12.93 17.88
CA ARG A 173 -8.30 12.14 17.63
C ARG A 173 -8.37 11.70 16.17
N ARG A 174 -8.19 12.63 15.22
CA ARG A 174 -8.18 12.30 13.78
C ARG A 174 -7.16 11.20 13.44
N LEU A 175 -5.96 11.23 14.03
CA LEU A 175 -4.96 10.18 13.86
C LEU A 175 -5.44 8.82 14.37
N VAL A 176 -6.07 8.78 15.55
CA VAL A 176 -6.65 7.55 16.12
C VAL A 176 -7.80 7.04 15.25
N ASP A 177 -8.68 7.92 14.76
CA ASP A 177 -9.80 7.56 13.89
C ASP A 177 -9.33 6.86 12.61
N VAL A 178 -8.18 7.29 12.07
CA VAL A 178 -7.52 6.67 10.90
C VAL A 178 -6.51 5.57 11.29
N GLN A 179 -6.70 4.96 12.45
CA GLN A 179 -6.02 3.75 12.95
C GLN A 179 -4.55 3.92 13.34
N TYR A 180 -4.09 5.13 13.65
CA TYR A 180 -2.76 5.31 14.21
C TYR A 180 -2.75 5.07 15.72
N GLU A 181 -1.67 4.46 16.19
CA GLU A 181 -1.44 4.19 17.61
C GLU A 181 -0.50 5.24 18.21
N ARG A 182 -0.85 5.78 19.39
CA ARG A 182 0.07 6.64 20.13
C ARG A 182 1.13 5.81 20.84
N ASN A 183 2.41 6.08 20.57
CA ASN A 183 3.52 5.46 21.28
C ASN A 183 4.68 6.46 21.42
N ASP A 184 4.89 6.96 22.64
CA ASP A 184 5.89 8.00 22.90
C ASP A 184 7.35 7.45 22.94
N LEU A 185 7.53 6.13 23.02
CA LEU A 185 8.82 5.45 23.10
C LEU A 185 9.27 4.91 21.74
N ASP A 186 8.40 4.17 21.05
CA ASP A 186 8.70 3.48 19.79
C ASP A 186 7.82 3.96 18.63
N LEU A 187 8.44 4.72 17.72
CA LEU A 187 7.82 5.27 16.52
C LEU A 187 7.88 4.29 15.34
N ALA A 188 7.19 3.17 15.42
CA ALA A 188 6.99 2.27 14.27
C ALA A 188 6.01 2.85 13.22
N PRO A 189 6.00 2.37 11.97
CA PRO A 189 4.98 2.74 10.99
C PRO A 189 3.55 2.58 11.52
N GLY A 190 2.69 3.56 11.26
CA GLY A 190 1.33 3.61 11.79
C GLY A 190 1.24 4.12 13.23
N ARG A 191 2.32 4.74 13.75
CA ARG A 191 2.34 5.32 15.09
C ARG A 191 2.65 6.80 15.10
N PHE A 192 2.27 7.47 16.19
CA PHE A 192 2.65 8.86 16.45
C PHE A 192 3.05 9.07 17.91
N ARG A 193 3.78 10.15 18.17
CA ARG A 193 4.10 10.63 19.52
C ARG A 193 3.92 12.12 19.64
N VAL A 194 3.84 12.60 20.88
CA VAL A 194 3.65 14.02 21.18
C VAL A 194 4.74 14.52 22.13
N LYS A 195 5.43 15.60 21.74
CA LYS A 195 6.43 16.28 22.56
C LYS A 195 6.15 17.79 22.56
N GLY A 196 5.47 18.27 23.60
CA GLY A 196 5.06 19.67 23.68
C GLY A 196 4.09 20.07 22.57
N GLY A 197 4.50 21.01 21.72
CA GLY A 197 3.78 21.45 20.51
C GLY A 197 4.10 20.64 19.25
N THR A 198 4.99 19.65 19.35
CA THR A 198 5.41 18.82 18.21
C THR A 198 4.70 17.48 18.21
N ILE A 199 4.16 17.09 17.06
CA ILE A 199 3.59 15.76 16.81
C ILE A 199 4.44 15.09 15.74
N ASP A 200 5.10 13.99 16.11
CA ASP A 200 5.85 13.16 15.16
C ASP A 200 4.95 12.00 14.75
N ILE A 201 4.71 11.84 13.44
CA ILE A 201 3.90 10.78 12.86
C ILE A 201 4.80 9.92 11.97
N VAL A 202 4.76 8.61 12.11
CA VAL A 202 5.35 7.70 11.11
C VAL A 202 4.19 7.09 10.32
N PRO A 203 3.98 7.50 9.06
CA PRO A 203 2.88 7.01 8.24
C PRO A 203 2.89 5.48 8.13
N GLY A 204 1.73 4.84 8.03
CA GLY A 204 1.65 3.37 7.87
C GLY A 204 2.27 2.83 6.58
N TYR A 205 2.49 3.72 5.60
CA TYR A 205 2.98 3.44 4.26
C TYR A 205 4.41 3.95 4.03
N TYR A 206 5.07 4.43 5.07
CA TYR A 206 6.40 5.03 4.96
C TYR A 206 7.21 4.80 6.25
N ASN A 207 8.52 5.09 6.22
CA ASN A 207 9.38 4.84 7.38
C ASN A 207 10.02 6.10 7.98
N ASN A 208 9.98 7.24 7.28
CA ASN A 208 10.45 8.51 7.82
C ASN A 208 9.39 9.17 8.70
N ILE A 209 9.84 10.11 9.52
CA ILE A 209 8.98 10.85 10.45
C ILE A 209 8.43 12.08 9.73
N ILE A 210 7.11 12.22 9.73
CA ILE A 210 6.43 13.46 9.40
C ILE A 210 6.23 14.24 10.69
N ARG A 211 7.04 15.27 10.89
CA ARG A 211 6.99 16.17 12.03
C ARG A 211 6.06 17.34 11.75
N VAL A 212 5.04 17.49 12.59
CA VAL A 212 4.10 18.60 12.59
C VAL A 212 4.37 19.47 13.81
N GLU A 213 4.76 20.72 13.60
CA GLU A 213 5.04 21.70 14.66
C GLU A 213 3.85 22.65 14.79
N LEU A 214 3.25 22.70 15.98
CA LEU A 214 2.12 23.59 16.29
C LEU A 214 2.59 24.80 17.12
N PHE A 215 2.10 25.98 16.76
CA PHE A 215 2.18 27.18 17.59
C PHE A 215 0.77 27.56 18.07
N GLY A 216 0.47 27.21 19.32
CA GLY A 216 -0.91 27.26 19.83
C GLY A 216 -1.79 26.25 19.10
N ASP A 217 -2.83 26.74 18.42
CA ASP A 217 -3.76 25.95 17.62
C ASP A 217 -3.50 26.11 16.11
N THR A 218 -2.29 26.49 15.69
CA THR A 218 -1.94 26.69 14.26
C THR A 218 -0.80 25.77 13.86
N VAL A 219 -0.90 25.10 12.71
CA VAL A 219 0.21 24.35 12.11
C VAL A 219 1.25 25.34 11.60
N GLU A 220 2.42 25.38 12.23
CA GLU A 220 3.51 26.28 11.82
C GLU A 220 4.36 25.64 10.71
N ARG A 221 4.71 24.35 10.86
CA ARG A 221 5.59 23.63 9.93
C ARG A 221 5.23 22.16 9.81
N ILE A 222 5.47 21.61 8.63
CA ILE A 222 5.38 20.18 8.35
C ILE A 222 6.69 19.77 7.67
N ARG A 223 7.39 18.78 8.23
CA ARG A 223 8.72 18.37 7.80
C ARG A 223 8.84 16.86 7.72
N GLU A 224 9.53 16.37 6.70
CA GLU A 224 10.02 15.00 6.68
C GLU A 224 11.41 14.94 7.34
N ILE A 225 11.56 14.02 8.27
CA ILE A 225 12.81 13.76 8.98
C ILE A 225 13.18 12.30 8.78
N ASP A 226 14.40 12.05 8.33
CA ASP A 226 14.94 10.69 8.24
C ASP A 226 14.93 10.06 9.64
N LYS A 227 14.27 8.92 9.78
CA LYS A 227 14.07 8.28 11.09
C LYS A 227 15.38 7.74 11.69
N VAL A 228 16.38 7.45 10.87
CA VAL A 228 17.66 6.85 11.26
C VAL A 228 18.69 7.95 11.52
N THR A 229 18.88 8.88 10.58
CA THR A 229 19.90 9.93 10.68
C THR A 229 19.41 11.15 11.47
N GLY A 230 18.09 11.38 11.51
CA GLY A 230 17.49 12.57 12.12
C GLY A 230 17.60 13.83 11.25
N GLU A 231 18.10 13.70 10.02
CA GLU A 231 18.27 14.82 9.10
C GLU A 231 16.95 15.25 8.47
N LEU A 232 16.84 16.54 8.15
CA LEU A 232 15.73 17.08 7.38
C LEU A 232 15.82 16.57 5.94
N VAL A 233 14.76 15.91 5.48
CA VAL A 233 14.65 15.43 4.09
C VAL A 233 13.95 16.48 3.24
N GLU A 234 12.78 16.94 3.67
CA GLU A 234 11.94 17.88 2.92
C GLU A 234 11.05 18.72 3.87
N GLU A 235 10.71 19.94 3.45
CA GLU A 235 9.65 20.73 4.10
C GLU A 235 8.40 20.77 3.21
N PHE A 236 7.24 20.50 3.82
CA PHE A 236 5.98 20.46 3.11
C PHE A 236 5.10 21.68 3.42
N LYS A 237 4.39 22.16 2.40
CA LYS A 237 3.29 23.13 2.58
C LYS A 237 2.00 22.45 3.04
N TYR A 238 1.81 21.21 2.62
CA TYR A 238 0.68 20.37 3.01
C TYR A 238 1.13 18.90 3.01
N TYR A 239 0.47 18.07 3.80
CA TYR A 239 0.70 16.62 3.84
C TYR A 239 -0.63 15.88 4.00
N PHE A 240 -0.89 14.91 3.13
CA PHE A 240 -2.09 14.07 3.23
C PHE A 240 -1.77 12.79 4.01
N VAL A 241 -2.45 12.62 5.15
CA VAL A 241 -2.32 11.44 6.02
C VAL A 241 -3.35 10.39 5.59
N TYR A 242 -2.88 9.30 4.99
CA TYR A 242 -3.74 8.13 4.73
C TYR A 242 -3.88 7.26 6.00
N PRO A 243 -4.96 6.44 6.08
CA PRO A 243 -5.11 5.51 7.19
C PRO A 243 -3.95 4.53 7.35
N ALA A 244 -3.65 4.16 8.59
CA ALA A 244 -2.54 3.25 8.91
C ALA A 244 -2.84 1.77 8.65
N ARG A 245 -4.07 1.43 8.20
CA ARG A 245 -4.54 0.08 7.89
C ARG A 245 -5.43 0.09 6.65
N HIS A 246 -5.47 -1.01 5.90
CA HIS A 246 -6.35 -1.14 4.72
C HIS A 246 -7.83 -1.28 5.08
N PHE A 247 -8.13 -1.92 6.21
CA PHE A 247 -9.50 -2.16 6.66
C PHE A 247 -9.86 -1.14 7.71
N VAL A 248 -10.53 -0.08 7.29
CA VAL A 248 -11.09 0.94 8.17
C VAL A 248 -12.57 1.05 7.87
N ILE A 249 -13.37 0.95 8.93
CA ILE A 249 -14.83 0.99 8.88
C ILE A 249 -15.24 2.26 9.63
N ALA A 250 -16.14 3.05 9.05
CA ALA A 250 -16.67 4.22 9.74
C ALA A 250 -17.55 3.78 10.92
N ASP A 251 -17.51 4.49 12.04
CA ASP A 251 -18.32 4.15 13.22
C ASP A 251 -19.83 4.12 12.89
N SER A 252 -20.29 4.94 11.95
CA SER A 252 -21.68 4.94 11.47
C SER A 252 -22.10 3.62 10.82
N GLU A 253 -21.16 2.90 10.19
CA GLU A 253 -21.42 1.62 9.52
C GLU A 253 -21.33 0.44 10.50
N LYS A 254 -20.54 0.59 11.57
CA LYS A 254 -20.27 -0.46 12.55
C LYS A 254 -21.53 -0.93 13.27
N GLN A 255 -22.38 -0.01 13.72
CA GLN A 255 -23.60 -0.39 14.44
C GLN A 255 -24.57 -1.16 13.54
N SER A 256 -24.79 -0.68 12.32
CA SER A 256 -25.64 -1.37 11.34
C SER A 256 -25.13 -2.77 11.01
N ALA A 257 -23.80 -2.96 10.93
CA ALA A 257 -23.20 -4.27 10.69
C ALA A 257 -23.40 -5.23 11.88
N ILE A 258 -23.29 -4.75 13.11
CA ILE A 258 -23.56 -5.56 14.31
C ILE A 258 -25.02 -6.04 14.31
N ASP A 259 -25.95 -5.14 13.99
CA ASP A 259 -27.37 -5.47 13.97
C ASP A 259 -27.70 -6.48 12.84
N SER A 260 -27.06 -6.37 11.67
CA SER A 260 -27.24 -7.37 10.61
C SER A 260 -26.65 -8.73 10.95
N ILE A 261 -25.47 -8.77 11.59
CA ILE A 261 -24.85 -10.03 12.06
C ILE A 261 -25.75 -10.73 13.08
N ARG A 262 -26.33 -9.98 14.03
CA ARG A 262 -27.28 -10.54 15.00
C ARG A 262 -28.52 -11.10 14.32
N ALA A 263 -29.09 -10.37 13.36
CA ALA A 263 -30.26 -10.83 12.61
C ALA A 263 -29.96 -12.08 11.76
N GLU A 264 -28.75 -12.22 11.22
CA GLU A 264 -28.31 -13.43 10.51
C GLU A 264 -28.15 -14.61 11.48
N LEU A 265 -27.53 -14.39 12.64
CA LEU A 265 -27.36 -15.38 13.69
C LEU A 265 -28.71 -15.93 14.17
N GLU A 266 -29.68 -15.04 14.45
CA GLU A 266 -31.04 -15.44 14.86
C GLU A 266 -31.76 -16.31 13.83
N LYS A 267 -31.47 -16.12 12.53
CA LYS A 267 -32.02 -16.94 11.45
C LYS A 267 -31.28 -18.27 11.28
N ARG A 268 -29.95 -18.26 11.40
CA ARG A 268 -29.11 -19.43 11.12
C ARG A 268 -29.06 -20.41 12.28
N LEU A 269 -29.08 -19.93 13.52
CA LEU A 269 -28.93 -20.77 14.72
C LEU A 269 -30.01 -21.86 14.82
N PRO A 270 -31.31 -21.61 14.55
CA PRO A 270 -32.33 -22.66 14.59
C PRO A 270 -32.19 -23.75 13.50
N GLU A 271 -31.46 -23.48 12.41
CA GLU A 271 -31.19 -24.47 11.34
C GLU A 271 -30.03 -25.41 11.68
N LEU A 272 -29.21 -25.04 12.67
CA LEU A 272 -28.14 -25.87 13.19
C LEU A 272 -28.74 -26.65 14.35
N ASP A 273 -29.02 -27.94 14.15
CA ASP A 273 -29.54 -28.82 15.21
C ASP A 273 -28.67 -28.66 16.46
N LEU A 274 -29.18 -27.92 17.44
CA LEU A 274 -28.61 -27.80 18.76
C LEU A 274 -28.89 -29.13 19.46
N LEU A 275 -27.92 -30.05 19.40
CA LEU A 275 -27.88 -31.24 20.24
C LEU A 275 -27.89 -30.87 21.72
#